data_AF-A0A2V9G9J4-F1
#
_entry.id   AF-A0A2V9G9J4-F1
#
_cell.length_a   1.000
_cell.length_b   1.000
_cell.length_c   1.000
_cell.angle_alpha   90.00
_cell.angle_beta   90.00
_cell.angle_gamma   90.00
#
_symmetry.space_group_name_H-M   'P 1'
#
loop_
_entity.id
_entity.type
_entity.pdbx_description
1 polymer ?
#
loop_
_entity_poly.entity_id
_entity_poly.type
_entity_poly.pdbx_seq_one_letter_code
_entity_poly.pdbx_strand_id
1 'polypeptide(L)'
;MNSLIDLGFNEPLNITTVAPNIQVFIGGQTIPVLFALSNGNQRATITPALGLAPNAQYTVTVGAGVADLGGVTLGRRMRLAA
;
A
#
# COMPACT_ATOMS: atom_id res chain seq x y z
N MET A 1 -2.85 -9.94 17.52
CA MET A 1 -2.57 -10.39 16.15
C MET A 1 -2.11 -9.18 15.36
N ASN A 2 -0.99 -9.27 14.65
CA ASN A 2 -0.54 -8.19 13.75
C ASN A 2 -0.95 -8.59 12.33
N SER A 3 -2.11 -8.13 11.88
CA SER A 3 -2.56 -8.41 10.51
C SER A 3 -1.85 -7.46 9.54
N LEU A 4 -1.33 -8.02 8.45
CA LEU A 4 -0.66 -7.28 7.38
C LEU A 4 -1.66 -6.99 6.26
N ILE A 5 -1.42 -5.93 5.50
CA ILE A 5 -2.16 -5.65 4.27
C ILE A 5 -1.25 -6.02 3.10
N ASP A 6 -1.79 -6.75 2.14
CA ASP A 6 -1.05 -7.24 0.98
C ASP A 6 -1.72 -6.78 -0.31
N LEU A 7 -0.91 -6.18 -1.20
CA LEU A 7 -1.35 -5.69 -2.50
C LEU A 7 -0.54 -6.39 -3.61
N GLY A 8 -1.26 -6.97 -4.56
CA GLY A 8 -0.67 -7.56 -5.78
C GLY A 8 -0.69 -6.58 -6.95
N PHE A 9 0.41 -6.58 -7.70
CA PHE A 9 0.61 -5.81 -8.93
C PHE A 9 1.02 -6.76 -10.06
N ASN A 10 0.77 -6.37 -11.30
CA ASN A 10 1.09 -7.15 -12.50
C ASN A 10 2.50 -6.87 -13.04
N GLU A 11 3.20 -5.85 -12.50
CA GLU A 11 4.55 -5.48 -12.91
C GLU A 11 5.42 -5.17 -11.67
N PRO A 12 6.75 -5.39 -11.76
CA PRO A 12 7.69 -5.04 -10.70
C PRO A 12 7.65 -3.54 -10.37
N LEU A 13 7.39 -3.20 -9.12
CA LEU A 13 7.31 -1.81 -8.66
C LEU A 13 8.66 -1.22 -8.27
N ASN A 14 8.77 0.11 -8.41
CA ASN A 14 9.81 0.90 -7.78
C ASN A 14 9.39 1.32 -6.36
N ILE A 15 10.04 0.76 -5.34
CA ILE A 15 9.70 1.01 -3.92
C ILE A 15 9.74 2.50 -3.53
N THR A 16 10.57 3.32 -4.18
CA THR A 16 10.66 4.75 -3.88
C THR A 16 9.40 5.50 -4.28
N THR A 17 8.60 4.95 -5.20
CA THR A 17 7.30 5.49 -5.61
C THR A 17 6.15 4.93 -4.79
N VAL A 18 6.31 3.76 -4.16
CA VAL A 18 5.27 3.11 -3.36
C VAL A 18 5.00 3.88 -2.08
N ALA A 19 6.02 4.10 -1.26
CA ALA A 19 5.87 4.73 0.05
C ALA A 19 5.20 6.12 0.03
N PRO A 20 5.51 7.05 -0.88
CA PRO A 20 4.84 8.35 -0.93
C PRO A 20 3.42 8.29 -1.55
N ASN A 21 3.07 7.23 -2.27
CA ASN A 21 1.79 7.15 -3.00
C ASN A 21 0.77 6.19 -2.38
N ILE A 22 1.13 5.37 -1.39
CA ILE A 22 0.18 4.47 -0.72
C ILE A 22 -0.03 4.94 0.72
N GLN A 23 -1.29 5.07 1.13
CA GLN A 23 -1.67 5.50 2.48
C GLN A 23 -2.75 4.60 3.04
N VAL A 24 -2.71 4.39 4.35
CA VAL A 24 -3.72 3.61 5.09
C VAL A 24 -4.42 4.54 6.07
N PHE A 25 -5.74 4.40 6.16
CA PHE A 25 -6.60 5.22 7.00
C PHE A 25 -7.46 4.37 7.93
N ILE A 26 -7.73 4.91 9.11
CA ILE A 26 -8.78 4.45 10.02
C ILE A 26 -9.64 5.65 10.42
N GLY A 27 -10.97 5.55 10.26
CA GLY A 27 -11.86 6.68 10.60
C GLY A 27 -11.50 8.00 9.89
N GLY A 28 -10.90 7.94 8.71
CA GLY A 28 -10.45 9.11 7.94
C GLY A 28 -9.09 9.69 8.37
N GLN A 29 -8.43 9.14 9.39
CA GLN A 29 -7.09 9.53 9.82
C GLN A 29 -6.03 8.60 9.26
N THR A 30 -4.93 9.17 8.74
CA THR A 30 -3.80 8.39 8.24
C THR A 30 -3.09 7.70 9.40
N ILE A 31 -2.76 6.43 9.24
CA ILE A 31 -1.92 5.68 10.17
C ILE A 31 -0.50 5.49 9.60
N PRO A 32 0.54 5.49 10.45
CA PRO A 32 1.89 5.20 10.02
C PRO A 32 2.03 3.73 9.61
N VAL A 33 2.68 3.50 8.46
CA VAL A 33 2.91 2.16 7.91
C VAL A 33 4.33 2.05 7.34
N LEU A 34 4.84 0.83 7.29
CA LEU A 34 6.06 0.45 6.57
C LEU A 34 5.69 -0.36 5.33
N PHE A 35 6.55 -0.30 4.31
CA PHE A 35 6.37 -1.03 3.06
C PHE A 35 7.54 -1.97 2.82
N ALA A 36 7.23 -3.17 2.34
CA ALA A 36 8.20 -4.11 1.79
C ALA A 36 7.70 -4.64 0.44
N LEU A 37 8.62 -4.88 -0.49
CA LEU A 37 8.32 -5.54 -1.75
C LEU A 37 8.83 -6.98 -1.74
N SER A 38 8.05 -7.88 -2.32
CA SER A 38 8.39 -9.29 -2.49
C SER A 38 7.90 -9.78 -3.85
N ASN A 39 8.14 -11.07 -4.16
CA ASN A 39 7.71 -11.69 -5.41
C ASN A 39 8.17 -10.92 -6.66
N GLY A 40 9.48 -10.65 -6.77
CA GLY A 40 10.02 -9.86 -7.88
C GLY A 40 9.43 -8.44 -7.95
N ASN A 41 9.24 -7.81 -6.79
CA ASN A 41 8.65 -6.48 -6.61
C ASN A 41 7.19 -6.31 -7.05
N GLN A 42 6.47 -7.42 -7.30
CA GLN A 42 5.06 -7.40 -7.71
C GLN A 42 4.09 -7.52 -6.53
N ARG A 43 4.60 -7.69 -5.30
CA ARG A 43 3.78 -7.78 -4.09
C ARG A 43 4.25 -6.79 -3.06
N ALA A 44 3.38 -5.84 -2.71
CA ALA A 44 3.64 -4.85 -1.68
C ALA A 44 2.98 -5.29 -0.37
N THR A 45 3.79 -5.52 0.65
CA THR A 45 3.34 -5.79 2.01
C THR A 45 3.39 -4.49 2.80
N ILE A 46 2.27 -4.14 3.42
CA ILE A 46 2.10 -2.95 4.24
C ILE A 46 1.98 -3.38 5.70
N THR A 47 2.87 -2.87 6.53
CA THR A 47 2.92 -3.17 7.97
C THR A 47 2.55 -1.91 8.75
N PRO A 48 1.33 -1.82 9.29
CA PRO A 48 0.96 -0.79 10.25
C PRO A 48 1.91 -0.78 11.47
N ALA A 49 2.36 0.41 11.90
CA ALA A 49 3.26 0.53 13.04
C ALA A 49 2.58 0.08 14.36
N LEU A 50 1.28 0.35 14.46
CA LEU A 50 0.39 -0.25 15.43
C LEU A 50 -0.47 -1.26 14.68
N GLY A 51 -0.45 -2.53 15.09
CA GLY A 51 -1.23 -3.57 14.42
C GLY A 51 -2.71 -3.20 14.28
N LEU A 52 -3.37 -3.78 13.27
CA LEU A 52 -4.77 -3.47 12.98
C LEU A 52 -5.68 -3.86 14.16
N ALA A 53 -6.56 -2.94 14.56
CA ALA A 53 -7.56 -3.17 15.59
C ALA A 53 -8.68 -4.08 15.05
N PRO A 54 -9.16 -5.04 15.85
CA PRO A 54 -10.30 -5.86 15.44
C PRO A 54 -11.56 -5.00 15.28
N ASN A 55 -12.40 -5.34 14.31
CA ASN A 55 -13.67 -4.65 14.00
C ASN A 55 -13.52 -3.18 13.59
N ALA A 56 -12.32 -2.70 13.28
CA ALA A 56 -12.10 -1.40 12.65
C ALA A 56 -12.14 -1.51 11.12
N GLN A 57 -12.67 -0.48 10.46
CA GLN A 57 -12.63 -0.37 9.00
C GLN A 57 -11.40 0.41 8.57
N TYR A 58 -10.54 -0.24 7.80
CA TYR A 58 -9.38 0.40 7.20
C TYR A 58 -9.64 0.70 5.73
N THR A 59 -9.09 1.82 5.27
CA THR A 59 -9.08 2.18 3.85
C THR A 59 -7.65 2.28 3.39
N VAL A 60 -7.33 1.66 2.26
CA VAL A 60 -6.05 1.86 1.58
C VAL A 60 -6.30 2.71 0.34
N THR A 61 -5.52 3.78 0.18
CA THR A 61 -5.48 4.52 -1.08
C THR A 61 -4.17 4.21 -1.78
N VAL A 62 -4.27 3.91 -3.08
CA VAL A 62 -3.13 3.73 -3.98
C VAL A 62 -3.15 4.89 -4.96
N GLY A 63 -2.14 5.74 -4.88
CA GLY A 63 -1.99 6.94 -5.69
C GLY A 63 -1.60 6.62 -7.13
N ALA A 64 -1.96 7.53 -8.04
CA ALA A 64 -1.63 7.39 -9.46
C ALA A 64 -0.13 7.39 -9.75
N GLY A 65 0.70 7.91 -8.83
CA GLY A 65 2.16 8.02 -8.98
C GLY A 65 2.95 6.77 -8.58
N VAL A 66 2.29 5.68 -8.16
CA VAL A 66 2.98 4.37 -8.07
C VAL A 66 3.44 3.99 -9.48
N ALA A 67 4.71 3.63 -9.60
CA ALA A 67 5.33 3.31 -10.88
C ALA A 67 6.08 1.98 -10.85
N ASP A 68 6.20 1.37 -12.03
CA ASP A 68 7.09 0.25 -12.28
C ASP A 68 8.58 0.66 -12.27
N LEU A 69 9.47 -0.29 -12.55
CA LEU A 69 10.91 -0.01 -12.68
C LEU A 69 11.27 0.82 -13.93
N GLY A 70 10.39 0.87 -14.94
CA GLY A 70 10.54 1.69 -16.15
C GLY A 70 10.06 3.14 -15.99
N GLY A 71 9.41 3.47 -14.88
CA GLY A 71 8.82 4.79 -14.62
C GLY A 71 7.40 4.96 -15.17
N VAL A 72 6.76 3.90 -15.66
CA VAL A 72 5.35 3.90 -16.07
C VAL A 72 4.47 3.90 -14.83
N THR A 73 3.63 4.92 -14.70
CA THR A 73 2.75 5.08 -13.53
C THR A 73 1.39 4.41 -13.73
N LEU A 74 0.70 4.06 -12.64
CA LEU A 74 -0.68 3.55 -12.69
C LEU A 74 -1.65 4.51 -13.40
N GLY A 75 -1.36 5.82 -13.39
CA GLY A 75 -2.14 6.85 -14.07
C GLY A 75 -3.53 7.12 -13.46
N ARG A 76 -3.98 6.32 -12.49
CA ARG A 76 -5.23 6.50 -11.75
C ARG A 76 -5.05 6.11 -10.29
N ARG A 77 -5.81 6.77 -9.43
CA ARG A 77 -5.90 6.43 -8.01
C ARG A 77 -6.93 5.32 -7.77
N MET A 78 -6.65 4.45 -6.82
CA MET A 78 -7.56 3.41 -6.34
C MET A 78 -7.82 3.55 -4.84
N ARG A 79 -9.00 3.14 -4.39
CA ARG A 79 -9.40 3.08 -2.98
C ARG A 79 -9.91 1.68 -2.68
N LEU A 80 -9.31 1.03 -1.70
CA LEU A 80 -9.57 -0.36 -1.31
C LEU A 80 -10.01 -0.40 0.14
N ALA A 81 -10.89 -1.34 0.49
CA ALA A 81 -11.14 -1.72 1.87
C ALA A 81 -10.07 -2.73 2.30
N ALA A 82 -9.52 -2.57 3.51
CA ALA A 82 -8.53 -3.47 4.10
C ALA A 82 -9.07 -4.12 5.37
#